data_AF-A0A0B4CPX3-F1
#
_entry.id   AF-A0A0B4CPX3-F1
#
_cell.length_a   1.000
_cell.length_b   1.000
_cell.length_c   1.000
_cell.angle_alpha   90.00
_cell.angle_beta   90.00
_cell.angle_gamma   90.00
#
_symmetry.space_group_name_H-M   'P 1'
#
loop_
_entity.id
_entity.type
_entity.pdbx_description
1 polymer ?
#
loop_
_entity_poly.entity_id
_entity_poly.type
_entity_poly.pdbx_seq_one_letter_code
_entity_poly.pdbx_strand_id
1 'polypeptide(L)'
;MSFEEHPVERREVTVRRAPKYVPFLILGGLVGVVAAAVVAYALPGDATFDPGAVFGFFLVMFAAAGAILGAALALVLDRRSVKRQERATVEALPDSEPDTDPQP
;
A
#
# COMPACT_ATOMS: atom_id res chain seq x y z
N MET A 1 -25.62 -25.75 -43.70
CA MET A 1 -25.53 -24.50 -42.92
C MET A 1 -24.39 -24.71 -41.95
N SER A 2 -23.25 -24.09 -42.24
CA SER A 2 -22.01 -24.25 -41.47
C SER A 2 -22.01 -23.18 -40.40
N PHE A 3 -21.97 -23.57 -39.13
CA PHE A 3 -21.79 -22.65 -38.02
C PHE A 3 -20.33 -22.19 -38.05
N GLU A 4 -20.10 -20.92 -38.36
CA GLU A 4 -18.82 -20.28 -38.08
C GLU A 4 -18.67 -20.20 -36.56
N GLU A 5 -17.94 -21.16 -35.98
CA GLU A 5 -17.42 -21.06 -34.61
C GLU A 5 -16.47 -19.85 -34.58
N HIS A 6 -16.97 -18.71 -34.11
CA HIS A 6 -16.11 -17.61 -33.71
C HIS A 6 -15.31 -18.07 -32.48
N PRO A 7 -13.97 -18.25 -32.58
CA PRO A 7 -13.18 -18.63 -31.43
C PRO A 7 -13.26 -17.50 -30.41
N VAL A 8 -13.81 -17.81 -29.25
CA VAL A 8 -13.93 -16.89 -28.12
C VAL A 8 -12.53 -16.49 -27.71
N GLU A 9 -12.07 -15.30 -28.10
CA GLU A 9 -10.75 -14.78 -27.75
C GLU A 9 -10.75 -14.44 -26.25
N ARG A 10 -10.37 -15.44 -25.46
CA ARG A 10 -10.32 -15.40 -23.99
C ARG A 10 -9.21 -14.45 -23.57
N ARG A 11 -9.55 -13.17 -23.36
CA ARG A 11 -8.59 -12.14 -22.92
C ARG A 11 -8.36 -12.25 -21.42
N GLU A 12 -7.29 -12.93 -21.02
CA GLU A 12 -6.83 -12.97 -19.63
C GLU A 12 -6.38 -11.58 -19.18
N VAL A 13 -7.07 -11.01 -18.19
CA VAL A 13 -6.69 -9.75 -17.55
C VAL A 13 -6.15 -10.06 -16.16
N THR A 14 -4.83 -10.01 -16.00
CA THR A 14 -4.19 -10.16 -14.69
C THR A 14 -4.38 -8.89 -13.86
N VAL A 15 -5.27 -8.92 -12.87
CA VAL A 15 -5.42 -7.82 -11.90
C VAL A 15 -4.29 -7.92 -10.87
N ARG A 16 -3.25 -7.10 -11.05
CA ARG A 16 -2.23 -6.90 -10.01
C ARG A 16 -2.78 -5.97 -8.92
N ARG A 17 -2.88 -6.45 -7.67
CA ARG A 17 -3.14 -5.57 -6.53
C ARG A 17 -1.89 -4.74 -6.27
N ALA A 18 -1.98 -3.42 -6.45
CA ALA A 18 -0.91 -2.50 -6.07
C ALA A 18 -0.84 -2.39 -4.53
N PRO A 19 0.31 -2.63 -3.90
CA PRO A 19 0.47 -2.49 -2.46
C PRO A 19 0.36 -1.01 -2.03
N LYS A 20 -0.32 -0.75 -0.91
CA LYS A 20 -0.50 0.62 -0.40
C LYS A 20 0.69 0.99 0.48
N TYR A 21 1.70 1.65 -0.09
CA TYR A 21 2.88 2.15 0.63
C TYR A 21 2.61 3.43 1.43
N VAL A 22 1.64 4.25 1.00
CA VAL A 22 1.32 5.57 1.58
C VAL A 22 1.07 5.53 3.09
N PRO A 23 0.27 4.60 3.65
CA PRO A 23 0.03 4.55 5.09
C PRO A 23 1.31 4.33 5.92
N PHE A 24 2.24 3.52 5.41
CA PHE A 24 3.51 3.25 6.09
C PHE A 24 4.47 4.44 6.04
N LEU A 25 4.48 5.17 4.92
CA LEU A 25 5.22 6.43 4.81
C LEU A 25 4.70 7.45 5.82
N ILE A 26 3.37 7.61 5.92
CA ILE A 26 2.73 8.52 6.87
C ILE A 26 3.05 8.11 8.31
N LEU A 27 2.89 6.83 8.65
CA LEU A 27 3.16 6.33 10.00
C LEU A 27 4.63 6.55 10.38
N GLY A 28 5.57 6.19 9.50
CA GLY A 28 6.99 6.40 9.72
C GLY A 28 7.35 7.88 9.86
N GLY A 29 6.78 8.74 9.02
CA GLY A 29 6.95 10.20 9.11
C GLY A 29 6.44 10.76 10.44
N LEU A 30 5.25 10.33 10.89
CA LEU A 30 4.69 10.75 12.18
C LEU A 30 5.56 10.31 13.36
N VAL A 31 6.08 9.08 13.34
CA VAL A 31 7.05 8.63 14.36
C VAL A 31 8.30 9.51 14.35
N GLY A 32 8.79 9.89 13.18
CA GLY A 32 9.91 10.82 13.03
C GLY A 32 9.62 12.22 13.60
N VAL A 33 8.42 12.76 13.35
CA VAL A 33 7.95 14.04 13.90
C VAL A 33 7.93 14.00 15.43
N VAL A 34 7.40 12.92 16.00
CA VAL A 34 7.36 12.72 17.46
C VAL A 34 8.78 12.66 18.02
N ALA A 35 9.69 11.91 17.38
CA ALA A 35 11.09 11.85 17.78
C ALA A 35 11.77 13.23 17.75
N ALA A 36 11.48 14.06 16.73
CA ALA A 36 12.04 15.40 16.62
C ALA A 36 11.53 16.31 17.75
N ALA A 37 10.24 16.22 18.09
CA ALA A 37 9.67 16.95 19.21
C ALA A 37 10.29 16.53 20.55
N VAL A 38 10.53 15.23 20.76
CA VAL A 38 11.22 14.73 21.95
C VAL A 38 12.63 15.31 22.05
N VAL A 39 13.40 15.30 20.96
CA VAL A 39 14.75 15.87 20.94
C VAL A 39 14.74 17.38 21.26
N ALA A 40 13.80 18.12 20.67
CA ALA A 40 13.75 19.57 20.82
C ALA A 40 13.22 20.04 22.18
N TYR A 41 12.29 19.31 22.80
CA TYR A 41 11.53 19.82 23.95
C TYR A 41 11.61 18.95 25.20
N ALA A 42 11.95 17.66 25.11
CA ALA A 42 11.97 16.77 26.26
C ALA A 42 13.39 16.57 26.85
N LEU A 43 14.44 16.91 26.09
CA LEU A 43 15.82 16.86 26.56
C LEU A 43 16.24 18.21 27.17
N PRO A 44 17.17 18.22 28.14
CA PRO A 44 17.78 19.46 28.62
C PRO A 44 18.47 20.17 27.45
N GLY A 45 17.93 21.31 27.04
CA GLY A 45 18.44 22.10 25.94
C GLY A 45 19.60 23.00 26.36
N ASP A 46 20.46 23.33 25.40
CA ASP A 46 21.47 24.37 25.55
C ASP A 46 20.84 25.74 25.31
N ALA A 47 21.10 26.73 26.16
CA ALA A 47 20.50 28.07 26.04
C ALA A 47 20.92 28.83 24.76
N THR A 48 21.96 28.34 24.09
CA THR A 48 22.49 28.89 22.84
C THR A 48 21.62 28.58 21.63
N PHE A 49 20.81 27.52 21.68
CA PHE A 49 20.00 27.07 20.55
C PHE A 49 18.52 27.27 20.81
N ASP A 50 17.85 27.93 19.86
CA ASP A 50 16.39 28.03 19.89
C ASP A 50 15.74 26.64 19.69
N PRO A 51 14.87 26.18 20.60
CA PRO A 51 14.21 24.88 20.47
C PRO A 51 13.39 24.74 19.18
N GLY A 52 12.83 25.83 18.66
CA GLY A 52 12.10 25.82 17.38
C GLY A 52 13.01 25.52 16.18
N ALA A 53 14.20 26.12 16.15
CA ALA A 53 15.23 25.82 15.14
C ALA A 53 15.72 24.37 15.23
N VAL A 54 15.97 23.86 16.44
CA VAL A 54 16.35 22.46 16.69
C VAL A 54 15.24 21.53 16.21
N PHE A 55 13.99 21.80 16.59
CA PHE A 55 12.84 21.04 16.13
C PHE A 55 12.75 21.00 14.62
N GLY A 56 12.81 22.16 13.94
CA GLY A 56 12.71 22.24 12.48
C GLY A 56 13.80 21.45 11.76
N PHE A 57 15.04 21.52 12.24
CA PHE A 57 16.16 20.74 11.69
C PHE A 57 15.93 19.23 11.82
N PHE A 58 15.62 18.77 13.04
CA PHE A 58 15.38 17.34 13.29
C PHE A 58 14.08 16.83 12.67
N LEU A 59 13.07 17.68 12.54
CA LEU A 59 11.78 17.35 11.92
C LEU A 59 11.99 16.84 10.50
N VAL A 60 12.72 17.60 9.67
CA VAL A 60 12.97 17.21 8.27
C VAL A 60 13.77 15.91 8.22
N MET A 61 14.84 15.82 9.01
CA MET A 61 15.74 14.66 9.02
C MET A 61 15.02 13.39 9.49
N PHE A 62 14.28 13.44 10.61
CA PHE A 62 13.58 12.29 11.17
C PHE A 62 12.30 11.95 10.42
N ALA A 63 11.56 12.92 9.88
CA ALA A 63 10.42 12.61 9.02
C ALA A 63 10.86 11.89 7.75
N ALA A 64 11.96 12.34 7.11
CA ALA A 64 12.50 11.67 5.93
C ALA A 64 13.02 10.26 6.26
N ALA A 65 13.83 10.13 7.32
CA ALA A 65 14.34 8.83 7.76
C ALA A 65 13.20 7.87 8.16
N GLY A 66 12.23 8.37 8.93
CA GLY A 66 11.05 7.62 9.36
C GLY A 66 10.21 7.16 8.18
N ALA A 67 9.98 8.03 7.18
CA ALA A 67 9.28 7.66 5.95
C ALA A 67 10.04 6.58 5.17
N ILE A 68 11.37 6.69 5.02
CA ILE A 68 12.20 5.66 4.36
C ILE A 68 12.09 4.31 5.09
N LEU A 69 12.19 4.31 6.42
CA LEU A 69 12.04 3.10 7.23
C LEU A 69 10.63 2.52 7.12
N GLY A 70 9.60 3.37 7.10
CA GLY A 70 8.21 2.98 6.85
C GLY A 70 8.02 2.32 5.48
N ALA A 71 8.58 2.91 4.43
CA ALA A 71 8.58 2.32 3.09
C ALA A 71 9.32 0.98 3.05
N ALA A 72 10.49 0.89 3.69
CA ALA A 72 11.25 -0.36 3.77
C ALA A 72 10.43 -1.46 4.48
N LEU A 73 9.76 -1.12 5.58
CA LEU A 73 8.87 -2.04 6.27
C LEU A 73 7.70 -2.47 5.38
N ALA A 74 7.09 -1.54 4.66
CA ALA A 74 6.03 -1.83 3.71
C ALA A 74 6.50 -2.78 2.59
N LEU A 75 7.70 -2.58 2.04
CA LEU A 75 8.29 -3.47 1.04
C LEU A 75 8.53 -4.87 1.59
N VAL A 76 9.01 -4.99 2.82
CA VAL A 76 9.23 -6.29 3.47
C VAL A 76 7.90 -7.02 3.71
N LEU A 77 6.87 -6.31 4.16
CA LEU A 77 5.53 -6.87 4.38
C LEU A 77 4.87 -7.24 3.05
N ASP A 78 5.00 -6.40 2.03
CA ASP A 78 4.46 -6.66 0.70
C ASP A 78 5.08 -7.91 0.08
N ARG A 79 6.40 -8.06 0.14
CA ARG A 79 7.09 -9.28 -0.30
C ARG A 79 6.57 -10.55 0.38
N ARG A 80 6.16 -10.46 1.65
CA ARG A 80 5.54 -11.59 2.36
C ARG A 80 4.06 -11.79 2.00
N SER A 81 3.34 -10.70 1.73
CA SER A 81 1.92 -10.71 1.39
C SER A 81 1.66 -11.25 -0.03
N VAL A 82 2.45 -10.84 -1.01
CA VAL A 82 2.37 -11.33 -2.40
C VAL A 82 2.52 -12.85 -2.45
N LYS A 83 3.42 -13.43 -1.64
CA LYS A 83 3.60 -14.88 -1.51
C LYS A 83 2.40 -15.61 -0.88
N ARG A 84 1.51 -14.89 -0.20
CA ARG A 84 0.37 -15.46 0.54
C ARG A 84 -0.98 -15.24 -0.17
N GLN A 85 -1.07 -14.33 -1.13
CA GLN A 85 -2.31 -14.00 -1.86
C GLN A 85 -2.64 -14.93 -3.04
N GLU A 86 -1.77 -15.89 -3.38
CA GLU A 86 -2.06 -16.91 -4.40
C GLU A 86 -3.17 -17.91 -3.99
N ARG A 87 -3.65 -17.89 -2.74
CA ARG A 87 -4.72 -18.78 -2.25
C ARG A 87 -6.09 -18.13 -2.16
N ALA A 88 -6.48 -17.38 -3.18
CA ALA A 88 -7.89 -17.06 -3.41
C ALA A 88 -8.36 -17.89 -4.61
N THR A 89 -8.79 -19.12 -4.33
CA THR A 89 -9.49 -19.98 -5.28
C THR A 89 -10.70 -19.23 -5.81
N VAL A 90 -10.64 -18.80 -7.07
CA VAL A 90 -11.80 -18.29 -7.79
C VAL A 90 -12.55 -19.52 -8.27
N GLU A 91 -13.63 -19.87 -7.57
CA GLU A 91 -14.65 -20.75 -8.12
C GLU A 91 -15.40 -19.91 -9.15
N ALA A 92 -15.25 -20.26 -10.44
CA ALA A 92 -16.01 -19.63 -11.51
C ALA A 92 -17.49 -19.91 -11.25
N LEU A 93 -18.29 -18.89 -10.92
CA LEU A 93 -19.73 -19.03 -10.94
C LEU A 93 -20.13 -19.39 -12.38
N PRO A 94 -20.86 -20.49 -12.62
CA PRO A 94 -21.42 -20.77 -13.93
C PRO A 94 -22.31 -19.58 -14.30
N ASP A 95 -22.06 -19.01 -15.48
CA ASP A 95 -22.90 -17.97 -16.05
C ASP A 95 -24.35 -18.45 -15.99
N SER A 96 -25.20 -17.71 -15.28
CA SER A 96 -26.64 -17.92 -15.32
C SER A 96 -27.06 -17.90 -16.78
N GLU A 97 -27.56 -19.03 -17.29
CA GLU A 97 -28.16 -19.12 -18.62
C GLU A 97 -29.12 -17.94 -18.80
N PRO A 98 -29.02 -17.17 -19.91
CA PRO A 98 -30.03 -16.17 -20.21
C PRO A 98 -31.34 -16.92 -20.40
N ASP A 99 -32.29 -16.68 -19.50
CA ASP A 99 -33.67 -17.12 -19.56
C ASP A 99 -34.24 -16.79 -20.94
N THR A 100 -34.18 -17.79 -21.82
CA THR A 100 -34.77 -17.77 -23.13
C THR A 100 -35.80 -18.87 -23.08
N ASP A 101 -36.91 -18.57 -22.43
CA ASP A 101 -38.14 -19.36 -22.52
C ASP A 101 -38.89 -18.91 -23.79
N PRO A 102 -38.85 -19.66 -24.90
CA PRO A 102 -39.93 -19.65 -25.87
C PRO A 102 -40.79 -20.88 -25.60
N GLN A 103 -41.93 -20.68 -24.96
CA GLN A 103 -42.96 -21.73 -24.84
C GLN A 103 -44.33 -21.13 -25.23
N PRO A 104 -45.25 -21.93 -25.76
CA PRO A 104 -45.69 -21.99 -27.17
C PRO A 104 -46.79 -21.02 -27.62
#